data_AF-A0A966DNS3-F1
#
_entry.id   AF-A0A966DNS3-F1
#
_cell.length_a   1.000
_cell.length_b   1.000
_cell.length_c   1.000
_cell.angle_alpha   90.00
_cell.angle_beta   90.00
_cell.angle_gamma   90.00
#
_symmetry.space_group_name_H-M   'P 1'
#
loop_
_entity.id
_entity.type
_entity.pdbx_description
1 polymer ?
#
loop_
_entity_poly.entity_id
_entity_poly.type
_entity_poly.pdbx_seq_one_letter_code
_entity_poly.pdbx_strand_id
1 'polypeptide(L)'
;MKQSPLSPVSCPRSSRTSDLRPRTSGFTLVEILVVIAIISLLAGVVLLNIAPQIGMGSQAAAKAQIQVLSSAATTYRMAHGRYPTQQQGLEALVRKPAQEPIPENYPDSGYLSGRTVPTDPWKNAYIYLCPGRQNEPFEILSYGADNEPGGSGADADVSSSFVD
;
A
#
# COMPACT_ATOMS: atom_id res chain seq x y z
N MET A 1 13.34 101.22 -29.72
CA MET A 1 13.04 101.90 -28.43
C MET A 1 11.82 101.19 -27.86
N LYS A 2 11.83 100.47 -26.73
CA LYS A 2 12.47 100.70 -25.44
C LYS A 2 13.00 99.37 -24.87
N GLN A 3 14.20 99.46 -24.30
CA GLN A 3 14.72 98.54 -23.29
C GLN A 3 14.21 99.02 -21.92
N SER A 4 13.95 98.09 -21.01
CA SER A 4 13.95 98.34 -19.56
C SER A 4 14.67 97.16 -18.88
N PRO A 5 15.72 97.39 -18.09
CA PRO A 5 16.52 96.35 -17.44
C PRO A 5 16.12 96.15 -15.97
N LEU A 6 16.38 94.97 -15.39
CA LEU A 6 16.61 94.79 -13.95
C LEU A 6 17.61 93.65 -13.73
N SER A 7 18.52 93.89 -12.79
CA SER A 7 19.77 93.16 -12.51
C SER A 7 19.59 92.04 -11.45
N PRO A 8 20.67 91.48 -10.86
CA PRO A 8 20.99 90.05 -10.89
C PRO A 8 20.63 89.34 -9.57
N VAL A 9 20.97 88.05 -9.42
CA VAL A 9 21.66 87.47 -8.24
C VAL A 9 21.77 85.94 -8.36
N SER A 10 22.97 85.45 -8.06
CA SER A 10 23.43 84.06 -7.98
C SER A 10 22.84 83.29 -6.79
N CYS A 11 22.72 81.96 -6.89
CA CYS A 11 23.44 81.02 -6.01
C CYS A 11 23.22 79.53 -6.38
N PRO A 12 24.18 78.65 -6.02
CA PRO A 12 24.23 77.26 -6.46
C PRO A 12 23.57 76.30 -5.45
N ARG A 13 23.16 75.09 -5.87
CA ARG A 13 23.09 73.97 -4.91
C ARG A 13 23.11 72.56 -5.50
N SER A 14 24.30 71.97 -5.43
CA SER A 14 24.64 70.60 -4.98
C SER A 14 23.52 69.55 -4.87
N SER A 15 23.64 68.57 -5.76
CA SER A 15 23.41 67.12 -5.65
C SER A 15 22.78 66.51 -4.38
N ARG A 16 21.75 65.68 -4.59
CA ARG A 16 21.42 64.54 -3.73
C ARG A 16 20.97 63.37 -4.60
N THR A 17 21.83 62.37 -4.77
CA THR A 17 21.45 61.05 -5.30
C THR A 17 20.63 60.34 -4.22
N SER A 18 19.36 60.10 -4.48
CA SER A 18 18.47 59.34 -3.60
C SER A 18 18.73 57.84 -3.76
N ASP A 19 19.27 57.24 -2.70
CA ASP A 19 19.37 55.80 -2.49
C ASP A 19 17.96 55.20 -2.39
N LEU A 20 17.53 54.45 -3.41
CA LEU A 20 16.22 53.79 -3.43
C LEU A 20 16.36 52.40 -2.79
N ARG A 21 16.12 52.31 -1.48
CA ARG A 21 15.93 51.00 -0.85
C ARG A 21 14.66 50.35 -1.40
N PRO A 22 14.71 49.08 -1.85
CA PRO A 22 13.52 48.35 -2.24
C PRO A 22 12.63 48.19 -1.02
N ARG A 23 11.37 48.61 -1.14
CA ARG A 23 10.36 48.42 -0.10
C ARG A 23 10.00 46.94 -0.09
N THR A 24 10.43 46.21 0.94
CA THR A 24 9.93 44.87 1.22
C THR A 24 8.44 44.98 1.55
N SER A 25 7.59 44.51 0.64
CA SER A 25 6.17 44.35 0.92
C SER A 25 6.00 43.15 1.85
N GLY A 26 5.43 43.38 3.04
CA GLY A 26 5.03 42.31 3.95
C GLY A 26 3.68 41.73 3.54
N PHE A 27 3.45 40.47 3.90
CA PHE A 27 2.16 39.79 3.71
C PHE A 27 1.06 40.46 4.55
N THR A 28 -0.16 40.51 4.00
CA THR A 28 -1.32 41.04 4.71
C THR A 28 -2.03 39.95 5.50
N LEU A 29 -2.72 40.32 6.59
CA LEU A 29 -3.53 39.37 7.36
C LEU A 29 -4.64 38.72 6.52
N VAL A 30 -5.19 39.47 5.56
CA VAL A 30 -6.25 39.00 4.65
C VAL A 30 -5.73 37.88 3.75
N GLU A 31 -4.48 37.96 3.30
CA GLU A 31 -3.87 36.96 2.44
C GLU A 31 -3.72 35.61 3.14
N ILE A 32 -3.28 35.63 4.41
CA ILE A 32 -3.21 34.42 5.23
C ILE A 32 -4.62 33.87 5.53
N LEU A 33 -5.60 34.74 5.77
CA LEU A 33 -6.99 34.34 6.03
C LEU A 33 -7.62 33.61 4.84
N VAL A 34 -7.39 34.10 3.62
CA VAL A 34 -7.90 33.46 2.40
C VAL A 34 -7.20 32.11 2.17
N VAL A 35 -5.88 32.02 2.40
CA VAL A 35 -5.12 30.78 2.22
C VAL A 35 -5.61 29.69 3.17
N ILE A 36 -5.77 29.99 4.46
CA ILE A 36 -6.25 28.97 5.41
C ILE A 36 -7.69 28.56 5.11
N ALA A 37 -8.54 29.48 4.64
CA ALA A 37 -9.93 29.16 4.26
C ALA A 37 -9.98 28.17 3.08
N ILE A 38 -9.12 28.36 2.06
CA ILE A 38 -9.02 27.45 0.92
C ILE A 38 -8.46 26.09 1.37
N ILE A 39 -7.43 26.06 2.21
CA ILE A 39 -6.87 24.81 2.76
C ILE A 39 -7.93 24.05 3.55
N SER A 40 -8.71 24.72 4.42
CA SER A 40 -9.78 24.08 5.19
C SER A 40 -10.87 23.48 4.30
N LEU A 41 -11.24 24.18 3.22
CA LEU A 41 -12.22 23.70 2.26
C LEU A 41 -11.70 22.46 1.51
N LEU A 42 -10.48 22.51 0.99
CA LEU A 42 -9.87 21.40 0.23
C LEU A 42 -9.59 20.20 1.13
N ALA A 43 -9.11 20.42 2.35
CA ALA A 43 -8.88 19.35 3.33
C ALA A 43 -10.16 18.57 3.66
N GLY A 44 -11.33 19.22 3.63
CA GLY A 44 -12.62 18.54 3.82
C GLY A 44 -13.01 17.58 2.69
N VAL A 45 -12.55 17.84 1.45
CA VAL A 45 -12.93 17.04 0.26
C VAL A 45 -12.04 15.81 0.08
N VAL A 46 -10.78 15.86 0.54
CA VAL A 46 -9.78 14.80 0.31
C VAL A 46 -9.99 13.56 1.20
N LEU A 47 -10.97 13.57 2.11
CA LEU A 47 -11.13 12.50 3.10
C LEU A 47 -11.81 11.22 2.59
N LEU A 48 -12.50 11.23 1.45
CA LEU A 48 -13.42 10.14 1.12
C LEU A 48 -13.03 9.38 -0.16
N ASN A 49 -12.96 8.06 0.00
CA ASN A 49 -13.13 6.99 -1.01
C ASN A 49 -11.87 6.31 -1.60
N ILE A 50 -11.10 5.62 -0.76
CA ILE A 50 -10.16 4.57 -1.22
C ILE A 50 -10.67 3.15 -0.88
N ALA A 51 -11.58 3.01 0.08
CA ALA A 51 -11.97 1.71 0.65
C ALA A 51 -12.55 0.65 -0.33
N PRO A 52 -13.52 0.97 -1.22
CA PRO A 52 -14.21 -0.09 -1.97
C PRO A 52 -13.38 -0.71 -3.11
N GLN A 53 -12.41 0.01 -3.69
CA GLN A 53 -11.56 -0.54 -4.75
C GLN A 53 -10.50 -1.52 -4.22
N ILE A 54 -10.16 -1.42 -2.93
CA ILE A 54 -9.23 -2.35 -2.28
C ILE A 54 -9.86 -3.76 -2.19
N GLY A 55 -11.17 -3.87 -1.94
CA GLY A 55 -11.84 -5.16 -1.71
C GLY A 55 -11.74 -6.16 -2.86
N MET A 56 -12.03 -5.74 -4.10
CA MET A 56 -11.95 -6.62 -5.27
C MET A 56 -10.50 -6.98 -5.64
N GLY A 57 -9.57 -6.01 -5.52
CA GLY A 57 -8.15 -6.23 -5.75
C GLY A 57 -7.55 -7.20 -4.73
N SER A 58 -7.92 -7.05 -3.46
CA SER A 58 -7.53 -7.97 -2.40
C SER A 58 -8.04 -9.39 -2.66
N GLN A 59 -9.30 -9.59 -3.03
CA GLN A 59 -9.79 -10.94 -3.36
C GLN A 59 -9.02 -11.58 -4.52
N ALA A 60 -8.77 -10.82 -5.60
CA ALA A 60 -8.00 -11.32 -6.73
C ALA A 60 -6.56 -11.69 -6.34
N ALA A 61 -5.91 -10.86 -5.53
CA ALA A 61 -4.58 -11.14 -4.99
C ALA A 61 -4.59 -12.39 -4.10
N ALA A 62 -5.61 -12.55 -3.25
CA ALA A 62 -5.76 -13.73 -2.39
C ALA A 62 -5.91 -15.01 -3.22
N LYS A 63 -6.75 -14.99 -4.26
CA LYS A 63 -6.91 -16.11 -5.21
C LYS A 63 -5.59 -16.48 -5.90
N ALA A 64 -4.87 -15.48 -6.42
CA ALA A 64 -3.58 -15.69 -7.07
C ALA A 64 -2.54 -16.31 -6.12
N GLN A 65 -2.47 -15.83 -4.88
CA GLN A 65 -1.58 -16.38 -3.87
C GLN A 65 -1.96 -17.82 -3.48
N ILE A 66 -3.25 -18.10 -3.30
CA ILE A 66 -3.76 -19.46 -3.06
C ILE A 66 -3.39 -20.41 -4.20
N GLN A 67 -3.45 -19.95 -5.45
CA GLN A 67 -3.03 -20.75 -6.60
C GLN A 67 -1.53 -21.08 -6.57
N VAL A 68 -0.68 -20.11 -6.21
CA VAL A 68 0.77 -20.33 -6.04
C VAL A 68 1.04 -21.34 -4.92
N LEU A 69 0.39 -21.18 -3.75
CA LEU A 69 0.56 -22.09 -2.62
C LEU A 69 0.05 -23.50 -2.95
N SER A 70 -1.09 -23.61 -3.62
CA SER A 70 -1.66 -24.89 -4.09
C SER A 70 -0.71 -25.60 -5.05
N SER A 71 -0.13 -24.87 -6.01
CA SER A 71 0.86 -25.41 -6.94
C SER A 71 2.13 -25.92 -6.23
N ALA A 72 2.62 -25.18 -5.24
CA ALA A 72 3.75 -25.61 -4.41
C ALA A 72 3.41 -26.87 -3.60
N ALA A 73 2.20 -26.96 -3.03
CA ALA A 73 1.73 -28.16 -2.33
C ALA A 73 1.60 -29.37 -3.27
N THR A 74 1.10 -29.18 -4.49
CA THR A 74 1.08 -30.24 -5.51
C THR A 74 2.49 -30.70 -5.85
N THR A 75 3.44 -29.78 -5.99
CA THR A 75 4.85 -30.10 -6.26
C THR A 75 5.48 -30.88 -5.10
N TYR A 76 5.23 -30.48 -3.86
CA TYR A 76 5.61 -31.23 -2.67
C TYR A 76 5.08 -32.67 -2.71
N ARG A 77 3.80 -32.84 -3.08
CA ARG A 77 3.19 -34.17 -3.24
C ARG A 77 3.85 -34.98 -4.35
N MET A 78 4.21 -34.38 -5.48
CA MET A 78 4.90 -35.10 -6.55
C MET A 78 6.27 -35.64 -6.09
N ALA A 79 6.99 -34.89 -5.26
CA ALA A 79 8.29 -35.29 -4.75
C ALA A 79 8.23 -36.31 -3.60
N HIS A 80 7.19 -36.25 -2.76
CA HIS A 80 7.12 -37.01 -1.50
C HIS A 80 5.94 -37.98 -1.41
N GLY A 81 5.11 -38.05 -2.45
CA GLY A 81 3.92 -38.90 -2.54
C GLY A 81 2.72 -38.44 -1.70
N ARG A 82 2.86 -37.37 -0.91
CA ARG A 82 1.84 -36.87 0.01
C ARG A 82 1.91 -35.35 0.14
N TYR A 83 0.79 -34.71 0.46
CA TYR A 83 0.79 -33.31 0.87
C TYR A 83 1.42 -33.12 2.27
N PRO A 84 1.86 -31.90 2.63
CA PRO A 84 2.22 -31.60 4.01
C PRO A 84 1.09 -31.97 4.98
N THR A 85 1.43 -32.51 6.15
CA THR A 85 0.43 -32.83 7.17
C THR A 85 -0.14 -31.55 7.80
N GLN A 86 -1.25 -31.68 8.53
CA GLN A 86 -1.84 -30.55 9.25
C GLN A 86 -0.85 -29.88 10.21
N GLN A 87 -0.02 -30.68 10.90
CA GLN A 87 0.96 -30.18 11.86
C GLN A 87 2.17 -29.54 11.17
N GLN A 88 2.54 -30.02 9.99
CA GLN A 88 3.59 -29.43 9.15
C GLN A 88 3.13 -28.11 8.53
N GLY A 89 1.88 -28.04 8.08
CA GLY A 89 1.27 -26.85 7.50
C GLY A 89 1.95 -26.34 6.22
N LEU A 90 1.66 -25.08 5.86
CA LEU A 90 2.28 -24.39 4.72
C LEU A 90 3.78 -24.13 4.93
N GLU A 91 4.26 -24.18 6.18
CA GLU A 91 5.67 -24.02 6.51
C GLU A 91 6.56 -25.09 5.86
N ALA A 92 6.01 -26.29 5.64
CA ALA A 92 6.71 -27.34 4.90
C ALA A 92 6.94 -27.01 3.42
N LEU A 93 6.25 -26.01 2.85
CA LEU A 93 6.50 -25.54 1.50
C LEU A 93 7.69 -24.56 1.43
N VAL A 94 8.08 -23.99 2.57
CA VAL A 94 9.17 -23.02 2.66
C VAL A 94 10.46 -23.68 3.12
N ARG A 95 10.37 -24.53 4.14
CA ARG A 95 11.52 -25.18 4.77
C ARG A 95 11.23 -26.64 5.07
N LYS A 96 12.29 -27.43 5.18
CA LYS A 96 12.19 -28.84 5.54
C LYS A 96 11.49 -28.99 6.89
N PRO A 97 10.37 -29.74 6.98
CA PRO A 97 9.68 -29.94 8.24
C PRO A 97 10.53 -30.80 9.18
N ALA A 98 10.52 -30.44 10.47
CA ALA A 98 11.17 -31.21 11.53
C ALA A 98 10.29 -32.34 12.07
N GLN A 99 8.98 -32.28 11.82
CA GLN A 99 8.01 -33.27 12.28
C GLN A 99 7.82 -34.39 11.26
N GLU A 100 7.59 -35.61 11.74
CA GLU A 100 7.27 -36.74 10.89
C GLU A 100 5.95 -36.55 10.12
N PRO A 101 5.87 -37.01 8.87
CA PRO A 101 6.92 -37.68 8.09
C PRO A 101 7.97 -36.69 7.55
N ILE A 102 9.25 -36.93 7.85
CA ILE A 102 10.35 -36.05 7.42
C ILE A 102 10.73 -36.40 5.97
N PRO A 103 10.65 -35.48 5.01
CA PRO A 103 11.03 -35.73 3.64
C PRO A 103 12.55 -35.93 3.53
N GLU A 104 12.99 -37.03 2.93
CA GLU A 104 14.42 -37.34 2.76
C GLU A 104 15.08 -36.34 1.79
N ASN A 105 14.53 -36.24 0.58
CA ASN A 105 15.07 -35.40 -0.51
C ASN A 105 14.33 -34.05 -0.61
N TYR A 106 14.49 -33.19 0.41
CA TYR A 106 13.88 -31.86 0.41
C TYR A 106 14.82 -30.84 -0.28
N PRO A 107 14.32 -30.02 -1.22
CA PRO A 107 15.16 -29.02 -1.89
C PRO A 107 15.58 -27.89 -0.93
N ASP A 108 16.85 -27.50 -0.93
CA ASP A 108 17.36 -26.41 -0.07
C ASP A 108 16.65 -25.07 -0.32
N SER A 109 16.12 -24.86 -1.54
CA SER A 109 15.35 -23.67 -1.90
C SER A 109 13.91 -23.67 -1.37
N GLY A 110 13.40 -24.81 -0.89
CA GLY A 110 11.97 -25.00 -0.65
C GLY A 110 11.15 -25.11 -1.94
N TYR A 111 9.83 -25.13 -1.78
CA TYR A 111 8.83 -25.21 -2.86
C TYR A 111 8.21 -23.84 -3.21
N LEU A 112 8.48 -22.82 -2.40
CA LEU A 112 8.06 -21.44 -2.66
C LEU A 112 9.28 -20.58 -3.00
N SER A 113 9.11 -19.61 -3.89
CA SER A 113 10.18 -18.66 -4.21
C SER A 113 10.54 -17.75 -3.03
N GLY A 114 9.62 -17.56 -2.09
CA GLY A 114 9.83 -16.80 -0.85
C GLY A 114 10.37 -17.67 0.28
N ARG A 115 11.12 -17.07 1.21
CA ARG A 115 11.65 -17.73 2.42
C ARG A 115 10.67 -17.76 3.60
N THR A 116 9.45 -17.31 3.39
CA THR A 116 8.37 -17.25 4.39
C THR A 116 7.05 -17.50 3.69
N VAL A 117 6.08 -18.09 4.40
CA VAL A 117 4.72 -18.19 3.89
C VAL A 117 4.16 -16.76 3.77
N PRO A 118 3.67 -16.35 2.59
CA PRO A 118 3.04 -15.04 2.45
C PRO A 118 1.76 -14.96 3.29
N THR A 119 1.45 -13.78 3.80
CA THR A 119 0.14 -13.48 4.39
C THR A 119 -0.84 -13.09 3.31
N ASP A 120 -2.13 -13.25 3.59
CA ASP A 120 -3.18 -12.79 2.71
C ASP A 120 -3.15 -11.25 2.53
N PRO A 121 -3.95 -10.68 1.60
CA PRO A 121 -4.02 -9.24 1.37
C PRO A 121 -4.54 -8.40 2.54
N TRP A 122 -5.18 -9.04 3.52
CA TRP A 122 -5.65 -8.43 4.76
C TRP A 122 -4.66 -8.62 5.92
N LYS A 123 -3.48 -9.18 5.63
CA LYS A 123 -2.36 -9.46 6.55
C LYS A 123 -2.64 -10.59 7.55
N ASN A 124 -3.62 -11.43 7.28
CA ASN A 124 -3.88 -12.64 8.04
C ASN A 124 -3.08 -13.82 7.46
N ALA A 125 -2.85 -14.84 8.29
CA ALA A 125 -2.19 -16.06 7.83
C ALA A 125 -3.19 -16.94 7.05
N TYR A 126 -2.74 -17.53 5.95
CA TYR A 126 -3.52 -18.54 5.25
C TYR A 126 -3.75 -19.76 6.15
N ILE A 127 -4.98 -20.26 6.11
CA ILE A 127 -5.38 -21.46 6.84
C ILE A 127 -5.22 -22.65 5.90
N TYR A 128 -4.50 -23.65 6.39
CA TYR A 128 -4.28 -24.90 5.67
C TYR A 128 -5.03 -26.03 6.37
N LEU A 129 -5.75 -26.82 5.60
CA LEU A 129 -6.49 -27.99 6.05
C LEU A 129 -6.04 -29.21 5.24
N CYS A 130 -5.61 -30.26 5.92
CA CYS A 130 -5.28 -31.54 5.32
C CYS A 130 -5.77 -32.70 6.21
N PRO A 131 -6.83 -33.44 5.82
CA PRO A 131 -7.59 -33.31 4.57
C PRO A 131 -8.40 -32.00 4.48
N GLY A 132 -8.69 -31.58 3.25
CA GLY A 132 -9.50 -30.38 2.98
C GLY A 132 -10.99 -30.61 3.26
N ARG A 133 -11.79 -29.53 3.27
CA ARG A 133 -13.26 -29.66 3.30
C ARG A 133 -13.76 -30.26 1.98
N GLN A 134 -15.02 -30.68 1.96
CA GLN A 134 -15.71 -31.19 0.76
C GLN A 134 -14.99 -32.35 0.04
N ASN A 135 -14.25 -33.18 0.80
CA ASN A 135 -13.52 -34.34 0.27
C ASN A 135 -12.32 -33.98 -0.63
N GLU A 136 -11.84 -32.73 -0.58
CA GLU A 136 -10.59 -32.32 -1.22
C GLU A 136 -9.37 -32.87 -0.45
N PRO A 137 -8.26 -33.21 -1.14
CA PRO A 137 -7.09 -33.77 -0.47
C PRO A 137 -6.40 -32.77 0.46
N PHE A 138 -6.51 -31.48 0.15
CA PHE A 138 -6.11 -30.37 1.02
C PHE A 138 -6.94 -29.14 0.65
N GLU A 139 -6.98 -28.16 1.54
CA GLU A 139 -7.60 -26.87 1.26
C GLU A 139 -6.75 -25.74 1.85
N ILE A 140 -6.61 -24.66 1.09
CA ILE A 140 -6.00 -23.40 1.54
C ILE A 140 -7.09 -22.34 1.50
N LEU A 141 -7.32 -21.66 2.61
CA LEU A 141 -8.38 -20.68 2.74
C LEU A 141 -7.93 -19.40 3.44
N SER A 142 -8.64 -18.32 3.14
CA SER A 142 -8.52 -16.98 3.68
C SER A 142 -9.93 -16.49 3.98
N TYR A 143 -10.19 -16.07 5.22
CA TYR A 143 -11.52 -15.60 5.65
C TYR A 143 -11.86 -14.19 5.14
N GLY A 144 -10.93 -13.48 4.50
CA GLY A 144 -11.20 -12.14 3.98
C GLY A 144 -10.91 -11.05 5.01
N ALA A 145 -11.57 -9.90 4.86
CA ALA A 145 -11.27 -8.70 5.66
C ALA A 145 -11.71 -8.79 7.12
N ASP A 146 -12.79 -9.52 7.41
CA ASP A 146 -13.36 -9.69 8.75
C ASP A 146 -12.68 -10.81 9.55
N ASN A 147 -11.95 -11.69 8.86
CA ASN A 147 -11.28 -12.87 9.42
C ASN A 147 -12.27 -13.85 10.10
N GLU A 148 -13.53 -13.87 9.63
CA GLU A 148 -14.57 -14.78 10.09
C GLU A 148 -15.08 -15.65 8.93
N PRO A 149 -15.59 -16.88 9.19
CA PRO A 149 -16.15 -17.70 8.13
C PRO A 149 -17.39 -17.06 7.49
N GLY A 150 -17.38 -16.96 6.16
CA GLY A 150 -18.52 -16.55 5.36
C GLY A 150 -18.33 -15.18 4.74
N GLY A 151 -19.17 -14.22 5.14
CA GLY A 151 -19.13 -12.84 4.66
C GLY A 151 -19.54 -12.64 3.19
N SER A 152 -19.43 -11.39 2.72
CA SER A 152 -19.73 -11.00 1.35
C SER A 152 -18.85 -9.83 0.92
N GLY A 153 -18.61 -9.68 -0.39
CA GLY A 153 -17.72 -8.62 -0.86
C GLY A 153 -16.30 -8.81 -0.29
N ALA A 154 -15.72 -7.78 0.32
CA ALA A 154 -14.36 -7.86 0.88
C ALA A 154 -14.22 -8.85 2.04
N ASP A 155 -15.33 -9.20 2.68
CA ASP A 155 -15.42 -10.13 3.79
C ASP A 155 -15.68 -11.57 3.30
N ALA A 156 -15.79 -11.79 1.99
CA ALA A 156 -16.05 -13.12 1.46
C ALA A 156 -14.83 -14.04 1.58
N ASP A 157 -15.07 -15.25 2.08
CA ASP A 157 -14.09 -16.33 2.09
C ASP A 157 -13.51 -16.60 0.69
N VAL A 158 -12.19 -16.81 0.64
CA VAL A 158 -11.48 -17.27 -0.55
C VAL A 158 -10.76 -18.57 -0.23
N SER A 159 -11.10 -19.66 -0.91
CA SER A 159 -10.42 -20.94 -0.71
C SER A 159 -10.10 -21.64 -2.02
N SER A 160 -9.10 -22.53 -1.99
CA SER A 160 -8.64 -23.33 -3.13
C SER A 160 -9.71 -24.24 -3.72
N SER A 161 -10.70 -24.65 -2.91
CA SER A 161 -11.80 -25.53 -3.31
C SER A 161 -12.87 -24.82 -4.15
N PHE A 162 -12.96 -23.49 -4.10
CA PHE A 162 -13.93 -22.69 -4.86
C PHE A 162 -13.26 -21.79 -5.92
N VAL A 163 -12.01 -22.09 -6.31
CA VAL A 163 -11.33 -21.40 -7.41
C VAL A 163 -11.65 -22.12 -8.72
N ASP A 164 -12.79 -21.75 -9.33
CA ASP A 164 -13.10 -22.00 -10.74
C ASP A 164 -12.78 -20.78 -11.61
#